data_AF-A0A942TUK8-F1
#
_entry.id   AF-A0A942TUK8-F1
#
_cell.length_a   1.000
_cell.length_b   1.000
_cell.length_c   1.000
_cell.angle_alpha   90.00
_cell.angle_beta   90.00
_cell.angle_gamma   90.00
#
_symmetry.space_group_name_H-M   'P 1'
#
loop_
_entity.id
_entity.type
_entity.pdbx_description
1 polymer ?
#
loop_
_entity_poly.entity_id
_entity_poly.type
_entity_poly.pdbx_seq_one_letter_code
_entity_poly.pdbx_strand_id
1 'polypeptide(L)'
;MERDIIMKNNHRKGWMEGDIFQFLITSLKGISQVILIENALTGVIILIAITSTSFLLGVVSLLSSIIGTFIGKIGGADEAKIKQGLFGYNSVLTGIALTLYMSGPYHWIIALFGAAVTAILTASMMHTMKYLELPVLTTPFIILTWFMLLVTYRLKVINLTKELVPQDLSNWKLNIEGDINWIEGTFSGIGQIFFLDNTLSGIILFIAVFLAGWRLGLFAVVGNAVALLVSYWLGAEHLLIYEGLYGYNAILAMIAVGSVYNDNKQWVQPLLTGILAAILTVPLTASVATWLLPYGLPALTMPFVLSTLIILGARKVLPRL
;
A
#
# COMPACT_ATOMS: atom_id res chain seq x y z
N MET A 1 -12.97 21.64 53.62
CA MET A 1 -11.90 22.31 52.87
C MET A 1 -10.95 21.21 52.41
N GLU A 2 -11.13 20.82 51.16
CA GLU A 2 -10.23 20.03 50.29
C GLU A 2 -9.80 18.62 50.75
N ARG A 3 -10.73 17.69 50.49
CA ARG A 3 -10.42 16.35 49.95
C ARG A 3 -9.77 16.50 48.55
N ASP A 4 -8.99 15.49 48.18
CA ASP A 4 -8.56 15.15 46.80
C ASP A 4 -7.18 15.63 46.30
N ILE A 5 -6.16 15.54 47.17
CA ILE A 5 -4.78 15.29 46.70
C ILE A 5 -4.52 13.78 46.78
N ILE A 6 -5.20 13.00 45.94
CA ILE A 6 -4.77 11.63 45.65
C ILE A 6 -3.91 11.69 44.40
N MET A 7 -2.61 11.61 44.62
CA MET A 7 -1.63 11.32 43.59
C MET A 7 -2.03 10.05 42.82
N LYS A 8 -2.59 10.22 41.62
CA LYS A 8 -2.55 9.17 40.60
C LYS A 8 -1.10 9.07 40.12
N ASN A 9 -0.34 8.22 40.82
CA ASN A 9 0.92 7.67 40.33
C ASN A 9 0.64 6.97 39.00
N ASN A 10 0.95 7.67 37.91
CA ASN A 10 1.12 7.07 36.60
C ASN A 10 2.32 6.11 36.70
N HIS A 11 2.05 4.83 36.90
CA HIS A 11 3.03 3.78 36.71
C HIS A 11 3.51 3.82 35.25
N ARG A 12 4.62 4.51 35.00
CA ARG A 12 5.49 4.22 33.85
C ARG A 12 6.09 2.83 34.09
N LYS A 13 5.34 1.77 33.79
CA LYS A 13 5.89 0.42 33.65
C LYS A 13 6.85 0.48 32.47
N GLY A 14 8.14 0.31 32.74
CA GLY A 14 9.13 0.09 31.68
C GLY A 14 8.74 -1.14 30.85
N TRP A 15 9.08 -1.14 29.57
CA TRP A 15 8.77 -2.24 28.67
C TRP A 15 9.53 -3.49 29.13
N MET A 16 8.81 -4.59 29.36
CA MET A 16 9.46 -5.88 29.63
C MET A 16 9.94 -6.49 28.30
N GLU A 17 10.88 -7.44 28.34
CA GLU A 17 11.40 -8.11 27.11
C GLU A 17 10.27 -8.69 26.24
N GLY A 18 9.22 -9.25 26.87
CA GLY A 18 8.03 -9.73 26.18
C GLY A 18 7.25 -8.65 25.44
N ASP A 19 7.23 -7.42 25.96
CA ASP A 19 6.52 -6.28 25.33
C ASP A 19 7.26 -5.80 24.07
N ILE A 20 8.59 -5.81 24.10
CA ILE A 20 9.44 -5.46 22.97
C ILE A 20 9.28 -6.50 21.86
N PHE A 21 9.32 -7.79 22.20
CA PHE A 21 9.15 -8.85 21.21
C PHE A 21 7.78 -8.79 20.52
N GLN A 22 6.70 -8.60 21.28
CA GLN A 22 5.35 -8.45 20.72
C GLN A 22 5.21 -7.19 19.85
N PHE A 23 5.88 -6.10 20.24
CA PHE A 23 5.91 -4.89 19.43
C PHE A 23 6.64 -5.09 18.09
N LEU A 24 7.74 -5.83 18.07
CA LEU A 24 8.45 -6.17 16.83
C LEU A 24 7.60 -7.08 15.94
N ILE A 25 6.95 -8.10 16.50
CA ILE A 25 5.99 -8.94 15.75
C ILE A 25 4.89 -8.09 15.13
N THR A 26 4.33 -7.16 15.90
CA THR A 26 3.28 -6.24 15.43
C THR A 26 3.78 -5.34 14.30
N SER A 27 5.01 -4.85 14.42
CA SER A 27 5.65 -4.04 13.37
C SER A 27 5.89 -4.87 12.09
N LEU A 28 6.28 -6.14 12.21
CA LEU A 28 6.40 -7.03 11.05
C LEU A 28 5.04 -7.31 10.39
N LYS A 29 3.97 -7.49 11.17
CA LYS A 29 2.61 -7.55 10.62
C LYS A 29 2.23 -6.26 9.89
N GLY A 30 2.68 -5.10 10.37
CA GLY A 30 2.50 -3.83 9.68
C GLY A 30 3.08 -3.82 8.25
N ILE A 31 4.17 -4.56 8.00
CA ILE A 31 4.75 -4.68 6.65
C ILE A 31 3.87 -5.58 5.76
N SER A 32 3.41 -6.74 6.26
CA SER A 32 2.54 -7.63 5.48
C SER A 32 1.12 -7.09 5.28
N GLN A 33 0.65 -6.20 6.14
CA GLN A 33 -0.63 -5.51 5.95
C GLN A 33 -0.66 -4.60 4.72
N VAL A 34 0.50 -4.25 4.13
CA VAL A 34 0.54 -3.54 2.83
C VAL A 34 -0.19 -4.33 1.73
N ILE A 35 -0.12 -5.66 1.79
CA ILE A 35 -0.86 -6.58 0.90
C ILE A 35 -2.06 -7.22 1.59
N LEU A 36 -2.56 -6.61 2.67
CA LEU A 36 -3.75 -7.01 3.43
C LEU A 36 -3.61 -8.36 4.16
N ILE A 37 -2.39 -8.73 4.55
CA ILE A 37 -2.08 -10.00 5.22
C ILE A 37 -1.66 -9.74 6.66
N GLU A 38 -2.38 -10.34 7.62
CA GLU A 38 -2.03 -10.27 9.04
C GLU A 38 -1.04 -11.39 9.45
N ASN A 39 0.19 -11.35 8.95
CA ASN A 39 1.18 -12.40 9.24
C ASN A 39 2.61 -11.87 9.36
N ALA A 40 3.25 -12.08 10.52
CA ALA A 40 4.60 -11.57 10.77
C ALA A 40 5.68 -12.26 9.92
N LEU A 41 5.55 -13.57 9.65
CA LEU A 41 6.48 -14.30 8.77
C LEU A 41 6.41 -13.77 7.34
N THR A 42 5.20 -13.55 6.82
CA THR A 42 5.01 -12.86 5.52
C THR A 42 5.67 -11.49 5.53
N GLY A 43 5.55 -10.73 6.63
CA GLY A 43 6.23 -9.44 6.81
C GLY A 43 7.75 -9.53 6.74
N VAL A 44 8.35 -10.57 7.35
CA VAL A 44 9.79 -10.84 7.26
C VAL A 44 10.21 -11.15 5.81
N ILE A 45 9.47 -12.00 5.11
CA ILE A 45 9.79 -12.38 3.72
C ILE A 45 9.68 -11.16 2.80
N ILE A 46 8.66 -10.31 2.97
CA ILE A 46 8.53 -9.04 2.24
C ILE A 46 9.71 -8.12 2.55
N LEU A 47 10.09 -7.99 3.83
CA LEU A 47 11.23 -7.16 4.21
C LEU A 47 12.53 -7.66 3.55
N ILE A 48 12.73 -8.97 3.43
CA ILE A 48 13.86 -9.57 2.70
C ILE A 48 13.81 -9.17 1.22
N ALA A 49 12.65 -9.26 0.56
CA ALA A 49 12.48 -8.85 -0.85
C ALA A 49 12.78 -7.37 -1.09
N ILE A 50 12.34 -6.49 -0.18
CA ILE A 50 12.66 -5.05 -0.25
C ILE A 50 14.17 -4.85 -0.04
N THR A 51 14.76 -5.50 0.97
CA THR A 51 16.17 -5.35 1.32
C THR A 51 17.11 -5.87 0.24
N SER A 52 16.75 -6.96 -0.45
CA SER A 52 17.52 -7.48 -1.59
C SER A 52 17.53 -6.55 -2.79
N THR A 53 16.52 -5.70 -2.92
CA THR A 53 16.45 -4.65 -3.95
C THR A 53 17.21 -3.41 -3.51
N SER A 54 17.02 -2.97 -2.27
CA SER A 54 17.74 -1.85 -1.68
C SER A 54 17.76 -1.96 -0.16
N PHE A 55 18.98 -2.01 0.39
CA PHE A 55 19.18 -2.04 1.85
C PHE A 55 18.53 -0.83 2.54
N LEU A 56 18.64 0.37 1.94
CA LEU A 56 18.03 1.58 2.49
C LEU A 56 16.50 1.47 2.53
N LEU A 57 15.86 0.97 1.47
CA LEU A 57 14.41 0.78 1.47
C LEU A 57 13.97 -0.25 2.51
N GLY A 58 14.75 -1.32 2.71
CA GLY A 58 14.50 -2.30 3.77
C GLY A 58 14.51 -1.66 5.15
N VAL A 59 15.56 -0.88 5.47
CA VAL A 59 15.67 -0.15 6.73
C VAL A 59 14.52 0.84 6.92
N VAL A 60 14.23 1.67 5.91
CA VAL A 60 13.13 2.64 5.96
C VAL A 60 11.78 1.95 6.14
N SER A 61 11.55 0.81 5.49
CA SER A 61 10.31 0.04 5.64
C SER A 61 10.12 -0.43 7.07
N LEU A 62 11.15 -1.04 7.66
CA LEU A 62 11.10 -1.52 9.04
C LEU A 62 10.87 -0.37 10.03
N LEU A 63 11.66 0.71 9.91
CA LEU A 63 11.54 1.88 10.78
C LEU A 63 10.17 2.56 10.65
N SER A 64 9.65 2.69 9.43
CA SER A 64 8.32 3.27 9.19
C SER A 64 7.21 2.44 9.82
N SER A 65 7.30 1.12 9.76
CA SER A 65 6.33 0.23 10.43
C SER A 65 6.40 0.33 11.95
N ILE A 66 7.61 0.41 12.50
CA ILE A 66 7.87 0.64 13.93
C ILE A 66 7.27 1.98 14.37
N ILE A 67 7.52 3.05 13.61
CA ILE A 67 6.96 4.39 13.86
C ILE A 67 5.43 4.34 13.88
N GLY A 68 4.82 3.72 12.86
CA GLY A 68 3.37 3.60 12.79
C GLY A 68 2.78 2.84 13.98
N THR A 69 3.37 1.70 14.32
CA THR A 69 2.97 0.88 15.48
C THR A 69 3.15 1.64 16.80
N PHE A 70 4.26 2.38 16.93
CA PHE A 70 4.54 3.21 18.09
C PHE A 70 3.49 4.32 18.25
N ILE A 71 3.18 5.04 17.18
CA ILE A 71 2.15 6.10 17.18
C ILE A 71 0.77 5.53 17.57
N GLY A 72 0.40 4.37 17.03
CA GLY A 72 -0.83 3.68 17.43
C GLY A 72 -0.87 3.38 18.93
N LYS A 73 0.24 2.84 19.48
CA LYS A 73 0.34 2.52 20.92
C LYS A 73 0.30 3.76 21.82
N ILE A 74 1.14 4.78 21.55
CA ILE A 74 1.19 5.98 22.39
C ILE A 74 -0.11 6.79 22.29
N GLY A 75 -0.77 6.75 21.13
CA GLY A 75 -2.06 7.40 20.91
C GLY A 75 -3.24 6.69 21.58
N GLY A 76 -3.02 5.52 22.19
CA GLY A 76 -4.07 4.74 22.85
C GLY A 76 -5.09 4.17 21.87
N ALA A 77 -4.69 3.84 20.65
CA ALA A 77 -5.57 3.20 19.68
C ALA A 77 -6.00 1.80 20.15
N ASP A 78 -7.05 1.26 19.52
CA ASP A 78 -7.56 -0.08 19.80
C ASP A 78 -6.46 -1.15 19.68
N GLU A 79 -6.21 -1.87 20.77
CA GLU A 79 -5.11 -2.84 20.88
C GLU A 79 -5.24 -3.99 19.88
N ALA A 80 -6.45 -4.40 19.50
CA ALA A 80 -6.65 -5.43 18.49
C ALA A 80 -6.24 -4.92 17.11
N LYS A 81 -6.62 -3.69 16.75
CA LYS A 81 -6.18 -3.05 15.49
C LYS A 81 -4.67 -2.82 15.44
N ILE A 82 -4.06 -2.46 16.56
CA ILE A 82 -2.61 -2.35 16.68
C ILE A 82 -1.97 -3.71 16.42
N LYS A 83 -2.39 -4.77 17.14
CA LYS A 83 -1.84 -6.14 17.00
C LYS A 83 -2.05 -6.77 15.63
N GLN A 84 -3.02 -6.29 14.86
CA GLN A 84 -3.21 -6.65 13.46
C GLN A 84 -2.20 -5.97 12.51
N GLY A 85 -1.47 -4.94 12.97
CA GLY A 85 -0.51 -4.17 12.17
C GLY A 85 -1.14 -3.01 11.39
N LEU A 86 -2.39 -2.63 11.66
CA LEU A 86 -3.14 -1.67 10.85
C LEU A 86 -2.61 -0.22 10.90
N PHE A 87 -1.74 0.10 11.85
CA PHE A 87 -1.09 1.41 11.94
C PHE A 87 0.28 1.46 11.23
N GLY A 88 0.82 0.32 10.80
CA GLY A 88 2.15 0.22 10.18
C GLY A 88 2.14 0.42 8.67
N TYR A 89 1.22 -0.23 7.95
CA TYR A 89 1.33 -0.39 6.49
C TYR A 89 1.30 0.91 5.67
N ASN A 90 0.41 1.85 6.00
CA ASN A 90 0.38 3.16 5.34
C ASN A 90 1.68 3.94 5.60
N SER A 91 2.24 3.82 6.79
CA SER A 91 3.52 4.42 7.18
C SER A 91 4.68 3.81 6.36
N VAL A 92 4.69 2.48 6.18
CA VAL A 92 5.66 1.76 5.33
C VAL A 92 5.64 2.30 3.89
N LEU A 93 4.48 2.31 3.24
CA LEU A 93 4.36 2.78 1.86
C LEU A 93 4.80 4.24 1.70
N THR A 94 4.43 5.10 2.67
CA THR A 94 4.86 6.52 2.67
C THR A 94 6.38 6.62 2.77
N GLY A 95 6.99 5.88 3.69
CA GLY A 95 8.44 5.88 3.89
C GLY A 95 9.18 5.45 2.64
N ILE A 96 8.76 4.35 1.99
CA ILE A 96 9.38 3.87 0.75
C ILE A 96 9.18 4.90 -0.37
N ALA A 97 7.94 5.34 -0.63
CA ALA A 97 7.64 6.25 -1.74
C ALA A 97 8.40 7.58 -1.62
N LEU A 98 8.42 8.21 -0.44
CA LEU A 98 9.17 9.46 -0.25
C LEU A 98 10.68 9.24 -0.32
N THR A 99 11.18 8.07 0.07
CA THR A 99 12.62 7.74 -0.09
C THR A 99 13.00 7.56 -1.55
N LEU A 100 12.09 7.04 -2.38
CA LEU A 100 12.32 6.85 -3.82
C LEU A 100 12.16 8.15 -4.61
N TYR A 101 11.13 8.93 -4.32
CA TYR A 101 10.76 10.09 -5.14
C TYR A 101 11.43 11.40 -4.74
N MET A 102 12.12 11.43 -3.59
CA MET A 102 12.88 12.59 -3.16
C MET A 102 14.39 12.35 -3.26
N SER A 103 15.13 13.43 -3.41
CA SER A 103 16.60 13.44 -3.50
C SER A 103 17.25 14.28 -2.40
N GLY A 104 18.57 14.09 -2.21
CA GLY A 104 19.38 14.83 -1.25
C GLY A 104 19.70 14.04 0.04
N PRO A 105 20.71 14.46 0.82
CA PRO A 105 21.30 13.63 1.88
C PRO A 105 20.35 13.26 3.03
N TYR A 106 19.25 14.01 3.20
CA TYR A 106 18.31 13.85 4.31
C TYR A 106 16.92 13.35 3.88
N HIS A 107 16.75 12.92 2.62
CA HIS A 107 15.43 12.51 2.09
C HIS A 107 14.78 11.38 2.93
N TRP A 108 15.58 10.42 3.41
CA TRP A 108 15.09 9.29 4.21
C TRP A 108 14.59 9.72 5.59
N ILE A 109 15.18 10.76 6.20
CA ILE A 109 14.71 11.32 7.49
C ILE A 109 13.35 11.98 7.29
N ILE A 110 13.21 12.77 6.23
CA ILE A 110 11.94 13.40 5.87
C ILE A 110 10.89 12.32 5.55
N ALA A 111 11.28 11.23 4.90
CA ALA A 111 10.40 10.08 4.65
C ALA A 111 9.91 9.43 5.95
N LEU A 112 10.77 9.25 6.96
CA LEU A 112 10.37 8.74 8.28
C LEU A 112 9.44 9.71 9.02
N PHE A 113 9.66 11.02 8.89
CA PHE A 113 8.72 12.02 9.39
C PHE A 113 7.37 11.93 8.68
N GLY A 114 7.38 11.77 7.34
CA GLY A 114 6.19 11.49 6.56
C GLY A 114 5.45 10.25 7.07
N ALA A 115 6.17 9.14 7.28
CA ALA A 115 5.59 7.91 7.84
C ALA A 115 4.91 8.15 9.21
N ALA A 116 5.50 8.98 10.08
CA ALA A 116 4.89 9.37 11.34
C ALA A 116 3.57 10.13 11.16
N VAL A 117 3.57 11.13 10.27
CA VAL A 117 2.36 11.92 9.97
C VAL A 117 1.29 11.02 9.32
N THR A 118 1.68 10.04 8.48
CA THR A 118 0.74 9.09 7.87
C THR A 118 0.06 8.23 8.93
N ALA A 119 0.76 7.81 9.99
CA ALA A 119 0.15 7.04 11.07
C ALA A 119 -0.96 7.84 11.78
N ILE A 120 -0.73 9.14 12.01
CA ILE A 120 -1.73 10.06 12.58
C ILE A 120 -2.91 10.23 11.62
N LEU A 121 -2.64 10.45 10.33
CA LEU A 121 -3.68 10.55 9.31
C LEU A 121 -4.49 9.26 9.20
N THR A 122 -3.84 8.10 9.32
CA THR A 122 -4.49 6.78 9.34
C THR A 122 -5.46 6.69 10.51
N ALA A 123 -5.06 7.10 11.72
CA ALA A 123 -5.93 7.15 12.88
C ALA A 123 -7.16 8.06 12.64
N SER A 124 -6.93 9.25 12.08
CA SER A 124 -7.99 10.22 11.76
C SER A 124 -9.00 9.65 10.75
N MET A 125 -8.50 9.03 9.68
CA MET A 125 -9.36 8.45 8.64
C MET A 125 -10.08 7.19 9.11
N MET A 126 -9.49 6.42 10.03
CA MET A 126 -10.17 5.28 10.65
C MET A 126 -11.43 5.72 11.40
N HIS A 127 -11.40 6.89 12.03
CA HIS A 127 -12.57 7.43 12.72
C HIS A 127 -13.70 7.77 11.73
N THR A 128 -13.39 8.47 10.63
CA THR A 128 -14.40 8.89 9.65
C THR A 128 -14.95 7.70 8.85
N MET A 129 -14.07 6.81 8.37
CA MET A 129 -14.45 5.65 7.56
C MET A 129 -15.26 4.61 8.35
N LYS A 130 -15.16 4.60 9.70
CA LYS A 130 -16.00 3.77 10.56
C LYS A 130 -17.49 4.05 10.36
N TYR A 131 -17.89 5.30 10.17
CA TYR A 131 -19.31 5.67 9.96
C TYR A 131 -19.83 5.22 8.60
N LEU A 132 -18.94 5.16 7.61
CA LEU A 132 -19.23 4.58 6.30
C LEU A 132 -19.14 3.05 6.31
N GLU A 133 -18.67 2.44 7.42
CA GLU A 133 -18.27 1.04 7.58
C GLU A 133 -17.47 0.54 6.37
N LEU A 134 -16.47 1.33 5.98
CA LEU A 134 -15.51 1.01 4.92
C LEU A 134 -14.09 1.02 5.51
N PRO A 135 -13.15 0.25 4.93
CA PRO A 135 -11.75 0.30 5.34
C PRO A 135 -11.08 1.59 4.85
N VAL A 136 -10.04 2.05 5.55
CA VAL A 136 -9.22 3.20 5.12
C VAL A 136 -8.30 2.87 3.94
N LEU A 137 -8.01 1.58 3.73
CA LEU A 137 -7.06 1.09 2.72
C LEU A 137 -5.75 1.89 2.76
N THR A 138 -5.14 2.13 1.60
CA THR A 138 -3.90 2.88 1.45
C THR A 138 -4.12 4.39 1.24
N THR A 139 -5.33 4.89 1.52
CA THR A 139 -5.70 6.30 1.32
C THR A 139 -4.82 7.28 2.11
N PRO A 140 -4.50 7.04 3.40
CA PRO A 140 -3.60 7.91 4.15
C PRO A 140 -2.22 8.06 3.49
N PHE A 141 -1.66 6.95 3.01
CA PHE A 141 -0.39 6.93 2.28
C PHE A 141 -0.44 7.79 1.00
N ILE A 142 -1.47 7.60 0.18
CA ILE A 142 -1.61 8.31 -1.11
C ILE A 142 -1.69 9.82 -0.88
N ILE A 143 -2.60 10.23 0.01
CA ILE A 143 -2.82 11.65 0.32
C ILE A 143 -1.53 12.27 0.81
N LEU A 144 -0.91 11.69 1.85
CA LEU A 144 0.28 12.32 2.41
C LEU A 144 1.44 12.36 1.42
N THR A 145 1.65 11.30 0.64
CA THR A 145 2.71 11.25 -0.36
C THR A 145 2.51 12.35 -1.40
N TRP A 146 1.31 12.51 -1.97
CA TRP A 146 1.04 13.59 -2.92
C TRP A 146 1.28 14.98 -2.32
N PHE A 147 0.80 15.25 -1.10
CA PHE A 147 1.04 16.54 -0.45
C PHE A 147 2.53 16.81 -0.24
N MET A 148 3.30 15.82 0.24
CA MET A 148 4.73 15.96 0.45
C MET A 148 5.50 16.19 -0.85
N LEU A 149 5.12 15.52 -1.94
CA LEU A 149 5.71 15.72 -3.26
C LEU A 149 5.37 17.10 -3.84
N LEU A 150 4.15 17.59 -3.66
CA LEU A 150 3.74 18.94 -4.11
C LEU A 150 4.43 20.07 -3.33
N VAL A 151 4.76 19.84 -2.06
CA VAL A 151 5.46 20.83 -1.23
C VAL A 151 6.83 21.20 -1.81
N THR A 152 7.49 20.29 -2.53
CA THR A 152 8.81 20.52 -3.16
C THR A 152 8.80 21.70 -4.14
N TYR A 153 7.67 21.97 -4.82
CA TYR A 153 7.53 23.12 -5.73
C TYR A 153 7.55 24.47 -5.00
N ARG A 154 7.42 24.49 -3.68
CA ARG A 154 7.39 25.71 -2.85
C ARG A 154 8.51 25.76 -1.82
N LEU A 155 9.08 24.62 -1.41
CA LEU A 155 10.12 24.54 -0.38
C LEU A 155 11.39 23.89 -0.93
N LYS A 156 12.51 24.64 -0.91
CA LYS A 156 13.81 24.21 -1.46
C LYS A 156 14.54 23.10 -0.68
N VAL A 157 14.11 22.82 0.55
CA VAL A 157 14.74 21.80 1.40
C VAL A 157 14.46 20.39 0.87
N ILE A 158 13.35 20.22 0.15
CA ILE A 158 12.88 18.94 -0.36
C ILE A 158 12.97 18.99 -1.88
N ASN A 159 13.77 18.10 -2.48
CA ASN A 159 13.95 18.03 -3.93
C ASN A 159 13.37 16.71 -4.44
N LEU A 160 12.79 16.73 -5.66
CA LEU A 160 12.32 15.53 -6.34
C LEU A 160 13.45 14.82 -7.07
N THR A 161 13.26 13.55 -7.38
CA THR A 161 14.05 12.86 -8.42
C THR A 161 13.65 13.37 -9.81
N LYS A 162 14.46 13.02 -10.82
CA LYS A 162 14.20 13.41 -12.22
C LYS A 162 13.04 12.65 -12.87
N GLU A 163 12.50 11.63 -12.19
CA GLU A 163 11.39 10.81 -12.67
C GLU A 163 10.05 11.53 -12.55
N LEU A 164 9.92 12.41 -11.56
CA LEU A 164 8.70 13.15 -11.28
C LEU A 164 8.80 14.58 -11.81
N VAL A 165 8.53 14.73 -13.11
CA VAL A 165 8.52 16.05 -13.78
C VAL A 165 7.12 16.33 -14.32
N PRO A 166 6.54 17.51 -14.04
CA PRO A 166 5.29 17.95 -14.65
C PRO A 166 5.34 17.85 -16.18
N GLN A 167 4.31 17.25 -16.79
CA GLN A 167 4.22 17.16 -18.24
C GLN A 167 2.93 17.81 -18.76
N ASP A 168 2.97 18.27 -20.01
CA ASP A 168 1.81 18.84 -20.68
C ASP A 168 1.02 17.75 -21.40
N LEU A 169 -0.24 17.57 -21.02
CA LEU A 169 -1.13 16.59 -21.61
C LEU A 169 -1.35 16.86 -23.11
N SER A 170 -1.26 18.12 -23.58
CA SER A 170 -1.41 18.43 -25.00
C SER A 170 -0.30 17.80 -25.87
N ASN A 171 0.83 17.48 -25.26
CA ASN A 171 2.00 16.89 -25.91
C ASN A 171 2.15 15.39 -25.62
N TRP A 172 1.26 14.83 -24.79
CA TRP A 172 1.28 13.41 -24.48
C TRP A 172 0.94 12.58 -25.71
N LYS A 173 1.72 11.52 -25.95
CA LYS A 173 1.48 10.57 -27.03
C LYS A 173 1.48 9.17 -26.45
N LEU A 174 0.40 8.44 -26.75
CA LEU A 174 0.29 7.03 -26.40
C LEU A 174 1.38 6.26 -27.15
N ASN A 175 2.25 5.57 -26.40
CA ASN A 175 3.31 4.74 -26.96
C ASN A 175 3.00 3.25 -26.79
N ILE A 176 2.66 2.61 -27.91
CA ILE A 176 2.36 1.17 -28.00
C ILE A 176 3.47 0.45 -28.79
N GLU A 177 4.64 1.08 -28.96
CA GLU A 177 5.77 0.45 -29.63
C GLU A 177 6.50 -0.53 -28.70
N GLY A 178 7.11 -1.55 -29.29
CA GLY A 178 7.86 -2.60 -28.58
C GLY A 178 7.04 -3.85 -28.28
N ASP A 179 7.74 -4.94 -27.96
CA ASP A 179 7.13 -6.20 -27.57
C ASP A 179 6.90 -6.26 -26.06
N ILE A 180 5.86 -6.99 -25.65
CA ILE A 180 5.57 -7.23 -24.23
C ILE A 180 6.36 -8.43 -23.74
N ASN A 181 7.20 -8.24 -22.74
CA ASN A 181 7.79 -9.34 -21.99
C ASN A 181 6.76 -9.90 -21.00
N TRP A 182 5.98 -10.88 -21.46
CA TRP A 182 4.92 -11.51 -20.66
C TRP A 182 5.42 -12.17 -19.38
N ILE A 183 6.63 -12.73 -19.40
CA ILE A 183 7.22 -13.38 -18.22
C ILE A 183 7.50 -12.32 -17.15
N GLU A 184 8.10 -11.20 -17.54
CA GLU A 184 8.41 -10.11 -16.64
C GLU A 184 7.14 -9.47 -16.08
N GLY A 185 6.17 -9.10 -16.93
CA GLY A 185 4.89 -8.55 -16.49
C GLY A 185 4.13 -9.45 -15.51
N THR A 186 4.31 -10.79 -15.60
CA THR A 186 3.72 -11.76 -14.67
C THR A 186 4.25 -11.60 -13.25
N PHE A 187 5.51 -11.22 -13.06
CA PHE A 187 6.16 -11.09 -11.76
C PHE A 187 6.37 -9.65 -11.29
N SER A 188 6.50 -8.69 -12.20
CA SER A 188 6.73 -7.28 -11.87
C SER A 188 5.53 -6.66 -11.14
N GLY A 189 4.30 -7.06 -11.50
CA GLY A 189 3.08 -6.50 -10.91
C GLY A 189 3.02 -6.62 -9.38
N ILE A 190 3.42 -7.75 -8.78
CA ILE A 190 3.42 -7.85 -7.31
C ILE A 190 4.58 -7.07 -6.67
N GLY A 191 5.72 -6.95 -7.35
CA GLY A 191 6.87 -6.15 -6.95
C GLY A 191 6.52 -4.67 -6.80
N GLN A 192 5.75 -4.15 -7.77
CA GLN A 192 5.35 -2.74 -7.80
C GLN A 192 4.47 -2.32 -6.61
N ILE A 193 3.84 -3.26 -5.87
CA ILE A 193 3.15 -2.93 -4.62
C ILE A 193 4.10 -2.26 -3.60
N PHE A 194 5.37 -2.66 -3.61
CA PHE A 194 6.43 -2.11 -2.76
C PHE A 194 7.45 -1.29 -3.56
N PHE A 195 7.10 -0.87 -4.78
CA PHE A 195 7.99 -0.14 -5.70
C PHE A 195 9.26 -0.92 -6.06
N LEU A 196 9.15 -2.25 -6.17
CA LEU A 196 10.28 -3.11 -6.50
C LEU A 196 10.23 -3.46 -7.98
N ASP A 197 11.17 -2.91 -8.74
CA ASP A 197 11.36 -3.18 -10.16
C ASP A 197 12.39 -4.29 -10.37
N ASN A 198 12.07 -5.50 -9.88
CA ASN A 198 12.92 -6.69 -10.04
C ASN A 198 12.09 -7.98 -9.97
N THR A 199 12.21 -8.82 -10.98
CA THR A 199 11.58 -10.14 -11.09
C THR A 199 11.82 -11.03 -9.86
N LEU A 200 13.04 -11.05 -9.30
CA LEU A 200 13.37 -11.86 -8.13
C LEU A 200 12.53 -11.44 -6.91
N SER A 201 12.38 -10.13 -6.70
CA SER A 201 11.56 -9.58 -5.64
C SER A 201 10.09 -9.97 -5.86
N GLY A 202 9.60 -9.91 -7.10
CA GLY A 202 8.27 -10.39 -7.46
C GLY A 202 8.03 -11.86 -7.10
N ILE A 203 8.98 -12.74 -7.43
CA ILE A 203 8.91 -14.18 -7.09
C ILE A 203 8.86 -14.37 -5.56
N ILE A 204 9.72 -13.70 -4.80
CA ILE A 204 9.75 -13.79 -3.34
C ILE A 204 8.42 -13.32 -2.75
N LEU A 205 7.84 -12.25 -3.28
CA LEU A 205 6.55 -11.72 -2.82
C LEU A 205 5.39 -12.68 -3.12
N PHE A 206 5.36 -13.32 -4.29
CA PHE A 206 4.36 -14.36 -4.57
C PHE A 206 4.47 -15.51 -3.58
N ILE A 207 5.69 -16.00 -3.31
CA ILE A 207 5.93 -17.03 -2.30
C ILE A 207 5.39 -16.58 -0.93
N ALA A 208 5.66 -15.34 -0.52
CA ALA A 208 5.18 -14.78 0.74
C ALA A 208 3.65 -14.81 0.85
N VAL A 209 2.94 -14.48 -0.24
CA VAL A 209 1.46 -14.50 -0.31
C VAL A 209 0.93 -15.93 -0.28
N PHE A 210 1.50 -16.85 -1.06
CA PHE A 210 1.06 -18.26 -1.07
C PHE A 210 1.28 -18.95 0.27
N LEU A 211 2.38 -18.64 0.97
CA LEU A 211 2.64 -19.12 2.32
C LEU A 211 1.65 -18.57 3.35
N ALA A 212 1.17 -17.34 3.16
CA ALA A 212 0.12 -16.78 4.00
C ALA A 212 -1.24 -17.45 3.74
N GLY A 213 -1.52 -17.82 2.50
CA GLY A 213 -2.71 -18.58 2.14
C GLY A 213 -2.85 -18.80 0.64
N TRP A 214 -3.17 -20.03 0.24
CA TRP A 214 -3.32 -20.39 -1.18
C TRP A 214 -4.37 -19.55 -1.92
N ARG A 215 -5.46 -19.16 -1.25
CA ARG A 215 -6.52 -18.32 -1.83
C ARG A 215 -6.02 -16.92 -2.17
N LEU A 216 -5.24 -16.33 -1.26
CA LEU A 216 -4.61 -15.02 -1.45
C LEU A 216 -3.62 -15.07 -2.61
N GLY A 217 -2.85 -16.16 -2.70
CA GLY A 217 -1.94 -16.41 -3.81
C GLY A 217 -2.67 -16.50 -5.15
N LEU A 218 -3.80 -17.22 -5.21
CA LEU A 218 -4.61 -17.26 -6.42
C LEU A 218 -5.18 -15.88 -6.77
N PHE A 219 -5.70 -15.13 -5.80
CA PHE A 219 -6.17 -13.77 -6.03
C PHE A 219 -5.07 -12.87 -6.58
N ALA A 220 -3.84 -12.95 -6.06
CA ALA A 220 -2.73 -12.19 -6.62
C ALA A 220 -2.43 -12.57 -8.07
N VAL A 221 -2.37 -13.88 -8.39
CA VAL A 221 -2.10 -14.34 -9.76
C VAL A 221 -3.22 -13.92 -10.72
N VAL A 222 -4.48 -14.15 -10.35
CA VAL A 222 -5.65 -13.80 -11.18
C VAL A 222 -5.76 -12.30 -11.36
N GLY A 223 -5.59 -11.50 -10.29
CA GLY A 223 -5.63 -10.04 -10.37
C GLY A 223 -4.59 -9.49 -11.33
N ASN A 224 -3.35 -9.99 -11.26
CA ASN A 224 -2.29 -9.58 -12.19
C ASN A 224 -2.61 -9.98 -13.64
N ALA A 225 -2.98 -11.26 -13.86
CA ALA A 225 -3.27 -11.78 -15.19
C ALA A 225 -4.45 -11.04 -15.85
N VAL A 226 -5.52 -10.76 -15.09
CA VAL A 226 -6.66 -9.97 -15.57
C VAL A 226 -6.21 -8.58 -16.00
N ALA A 227 -5.41 -7.89 -15.19
CA ALA A 227 -4.93 -6.56 -15.54
C ALA A 227 -4.03 -6.56 -16.78
N LEU A 228 -3.10 -7.51 -16.90
CA LEU A 228 -2.24 -7.65 -18.08
C LEU A 228 -3.08 -7.87 -19.35
N LEU A 229 -4.04 -8.78 -19.32
CA LEU A 229 -4.89 -9.08 -20.47
C LEU A 229 -5.80 -7.90 -20.85
N VAL A 230 -6.42 -7.26 -19.86
CA VAL A 230 -7.35 -6.14 -20.10
C VAL A 230 -6.60 -4.90 -20.57
N SER A 231 -5.46 -4.57 -19.97
CA SER A 231 -4.64 -3.42 -20.39
C SER A 231 -4.10 -3.61 -21.81
N TYR A 232 -3.62 -4.82 -22.14
CA TYR A 232 -3.21 -5.14 -23.50
C TYR A 232 -4.37 -5.04 -24.49
N TRP A 233 -5.52 -5.63 -24.16
CA TRP A 233 -6.70 -5.60 -25.03
C TRP A 233 -7.23 -4.17 -25.27
N LEU A 234 -7.11 -3.29 -24.29
CA LEU A 234 -7.49 -1.88 -24.41
C LEU A 234 -6.42 -1.01 -25.08
N GLY A 235 -5.27 -1.56 -25.48
CA GLY A 235 -4.20 -0.82 -26.14
C GLY A 235 -3.44 0.13 -25.22
N ALA A 236 -3.24 -0.24 -23.95
CA ALA A 236 -2.41 0.52 -23.03
C ALA A 236 -0.92 0.46 -23.43
N GLU A 237 -0.13 1.41 -22.90
CA GLU A 237 1.30 1.49 -23.18
C GLU A 237 2.03 0.21 -22.78
N HIS A 238 2.73 -0.41 -23.73
CA HIS A 238 3.42 -1.68 -23.52
C HIS A 238 4.45 -1.60 -22.39
N LEU A 239 5.13 -0.45 -22.26
CA LEU A 239 6.06 -0.15 -21.18
C LEU A 239 5.43 -0.38 -19.80
N LEU A 240 4.28 0.26 -19.56
CA LEU A 240 3.58 0.19 -18.29
C LEU A 240 3.02 -1.22 -18.01
N ILE A 241 2.72 -1.99 -19.06
CA ILE A 241 2.25 -3.38 -18.94
C ILE A 241 3.38 -4.28 -18.44
N TYR A 242 4.55 -4.27 -19.09
CA TYR A 242 5.63 -5.18 -18.71
C TYR A 242 6.34 -4.76 -17.41
N GLU A 243 6.40 -3.47 -17.09
CA GLU A 243 6.86 -2.97 -15.78
C GLU A 243 5.90 -3.34 -14.64
N GLY A 244 4.71 -3.86 -14.95
CA GLY A 244 3.72 -4.32 -13.98
C GLY A 244 2.88 -3.19 -13.37
N LEU A 245 2.89 -1.99 -13.96
CA LEU A 245 2.21 -0.80 -13.41
C LEU A 245 0.68 -0.86 -13.52
N TYR A 246 0.14 -1.68 -14.41
CA TYR A 246 -1.29 -2.04 -14.40
C TYR A 246 -1.62 -3.17 -13.41
N GLY A 247 -0.64 -3.98 -13.01
CA GLY A 247 -0.82 -5.19 -12.22
C GLY A 247 -1.03 -4.96 -10.72
N TYR A 248 -0.19 -4.15 -10.09
CA TYR A 248 -0.17 -4.02 -8.62
C TYR A 248 -1.51 -3.53 -8.03
N ASN A 249 -2.15 -2.55 -8.67
CA ASN A 249 -3.45 -2.06 -8.25
C ASN A 249 -4.53 -3.15 -8.34
N ALA A 250 -4.49 -3.94 -9.41
CA ALA A 250 -5.44 -5.04 -9.63
C ALA A 250 -5.24 -6.18 -8.63
N ILE A 251 -3.99 -6.52 -8.29
CA ILE A 251 -3.66 -7.51 -7.26
C ILE A 251 -4.27 -7.10 -5.91
N LEU A 252 -4.03 -5.86 -5.48
CA LEU A 252 -4.56 -5.37 -4.21
C LEU A 252 -6.09 -5.34 -4.22
N ALA A 253 -6.72 -4.90 -5.32
CA ALA A 253 -8.18 -4.84 -5.44
C ALA A 253 -8.80 -6.24 -5.40
N MET A 254 -8.19 -7.19 -6.12
CA MET A 254 -8.61 -8.59 -6.14
C MET A 254 -8.53 -9.22 -4.75
N ILE A 255 -7.42 -9.01 -4.03
CA ILE A 255 -7.25 -9.52 -2.66
C ILE A 255 -8.27 -8.85 -1.72
N ALA A 256 -8.40 -7.52 -1.76
CA ALA A 256 -9.28 -6.79 -0.85
C ALA A 256 -10.75 -7.20 -1.00
N VAL A 257 -11.27 -7.16 -2.23
CA VAL A 257 -12.69 -7.46 -2.51
C VAL A 257 -12.96 -8.95 -2.35
N GLY A 258 -12.07 -9.81 -2.85
CA GLY A 258 -12.20 -11.26 -2.75
C GLY A 258 -12.15 -11.77 -1.30
N SER A 259 -11.44 -11.08 -0.41
CA SER A 259 -11.31 -11.49 1.00
C SER A 259 -12.47 -11.02 1.89
N VAL A 260 -13.39 -10.20 1.40
CA VAL A 260 -14.57 -9.77 2.18
C VAL A 260 -15.55 -10.93 2.40
N TYR A 261 -15.59 -11.91 1.50
CA TYR A 261 -16.45 -13.07 1.64
C TYR A 261 -15.79 -14.09 2.56
N ASN A 262 -16.19 -14.09 3.83
CA ASN A 262 -15.64 -14.99 4.84
C ASN A 262 -16.34 -16.38 4.87
N ASP A 263 -17.24 -16.64 3.91
CA ASP A 263 -17.99 -17.89 3.84
C ASP A 263 -17.27 -18.94 2.99
N ASN A 264 -16.74 -19.97 3.65
CA ASN A 264 -16.00 -21.07 3.02
C ASN A 264 -16.80 -21.89 1.98
N LYS A 265 -18.11 -21.68 1.89
CA LYS A 265 -19.01 -22.44 1.00
C LYS A 265 -19.19 -21.82 -0.40
N GLN A 266 -18.83 -20.56 -0.61
CA GLN A 266 -19.04 -19.88 -1.90
C GLN A 266 -17.75 -19.29 -2.44
N TRP A 267 -17.11 -20.01 -3.37
CA TRP A 267 -15.83 -19.61 -3.95
C TRP A 267 -15.95 -18.72 -5.19
N VAL A 268 -17.06 -18.87 -5.92
CA VAL A 268 -17.26 -18.21 -7.21
C VAL A 268 -17.57 -16.73 -7.05
N GLN A 269 -18.43 -16.35 -6.09
CA GLN A 269 -18.77 -14.94 -5.86
C GLN A 269 -17.56 -14.07 -5.47
N PRO A 270 -16.73 -14.43 -4.48
CA PRO A 270 -15.52 -13.67 -4.18
C PRO A 270 -14.56 -13.56 -5.36
N LEU A 271 -14.43 -14.63 -6.16
CA LEU A 271 -13.59 -14.61 -7.35
C LEU A 271 -14.13 -13.65 -8.42
N LEU A 272 -15.42 -13.72 -8.76
CA LEU A 272 -16.03 -12.88 -9.80
C LEU A 272 -16.01 -11.40 -9.43
N THR A 273 -16.29 -11.09 -8.18
CA THR A 273 -16.38 -9.70 -7.68
C THR A 273 -14.99 -9.10 -7.50
N GLY A 274 -14.02 -9.90 -7.08
CA GLY A 274 -12.60 -9.54 -7.16
C GLY A 274 -12.14 -9.30 -8.59
N ILE A 275 -12.51 -10.16 -9.56
CA ILE A 275 -12.15 -9.98 -10.98
C ILE A 275 -12.74 -8.67 -11.49
N LEU A 276 -13.99 -8.37 -11.17
CA LEU A 276 -14.62 -7.10 -11.53
C LEU A 276 -13.84 -5.91 -10.95
N ALA A 277 -13.41 -6.00 -9.69
CA ALA A 277 -12.58 -4.96 -9.07
C ALA A 277 -11.22 -4.82 -9.78
N ALA A 278 -10.56 -5.93 -10.13
CA ALA A 278 -9.31 -5.94 -10.88
C ALA A 278 -9.46 -5.30 -12.26
N ILE A 279 -10.50 -5.67 -13.03
CA ILE A 279 -10.83 -5.06 -14.33
C ILE A 279 -11.01 -3.55 -14.18
N LEU A 280 -11.77 -3.11 -13.18
CA LEU A 280 -12.05 -1.70 -12.93
C LEU A 280 -10.77 -0.89 -12.61
N THR A 281 -9.74 -1.52 -12.03
CA THR A 281 -8.47 -0.81 -11.79
C THR A 281 -7.75 -0.38 -13.07
N VAL A 282 -7.91 -1.08 -14.20
CA VAL A 282 -7.19 -0.76 -15.44
C VAL A 282 -7.54 0.64 -15.99
N PRO A 283 -8.81 0.97 -16.30
CA PRO A 283 -9.16 2.32 -16.73
C PRO A 283 -8.93 3.36 -15.64
N LEU A 284 -9.06 3.00 -14.35
CA LEU A 284 -8.74 3.91 -13.25
C LEU A 284 -7.25 4.24 -13.18
N THR A 285 -6.36 3.28 -13.44
CA THR A 285 -4.91 3.50 -13.51
C THR A 285 -4.59 4.50 -14.62
N ALA A 286 -5.10 4.28 -15.83
CA ALA A 286 -4.90 5.21 -16.95
C ALA A 286 -5.46 6.60 -16.62
N SER A 287 -6.67 6.68 -16.05
CA SER A 287 -7.34 7.94 -15.73
C SER A 287 -6.61 8.73 -14.64
N VAL A 288 -6.23 8.08 -13.54
CA VAL A 288 -5.52 8.73 -12.43
C VAL A 288 -4.12 9.17 -12.86
N ALA A 289 -3.38 8.33 -13.60
CA ALA A 289 -2.08 8.72 -14.14
C ALA A 289 -2.18 9.95 -15.04
N THR A 290 -3.18 9.97 -15.94
CA THR A 290 -3.44 11.13 -16.82
C THR A 290 -3.81 12.38 -16.02
N TRP A 291 -4.64 12.25 -14.98
CA TRP A 291 -5.06 13.38 -14.15
C TRP A 291 -3.91 14.01 -13.37
N LEU A 292 -2.93 13.19 -12.95
CA LEU A 292 -1.80 13.62 -12.14
C LEU A 292 -0.57 14.06 -12.95
N LEU A 293 -0.56 13.75 -14.25
CA LEU A 293 0.50 14.10 -15.19
C LEU A 293 0.93 15.58 -15.13
N PRO A 294 0.01 16.58 -15.11
CA PRO A 294 0.40 17.99 -15.06
C PRO A 294 1.11 18.43 -13.78
N TYR A 295 1.04 17.61 -12.73
CA TYR A 295 1.68 17.87 -11.45
C TYR A 295 2.98 17.07 -11.25
N GLY A 296 3.30 16.18 -12.20
CA GLY A 296 4.40 15.23 -12.06
C GLY A 296 4.20 14.26 -10.89
N LEU A 297 2.96 13.91 -10.58
CA LEU A 297 2.65 13.01 -9.45
C LEU A 297 2.37 11.58 -9.93
N PRO A 298 2.85 10.55 -9.20
CA PRO A 298 2.53 9.16 -9.50
C PRO A 298 1.09 8.82 -9.07
N ALA A 299 0.46 7.88 -9.77
CA ALA A 299 -0.88 7.38 -9.42
C ALA A 299 -0.92 6.64 -8.07
N LEU A 300 0.22 6.07 -7.66
CA LEU A 300 0.35 5.23 -6.46
C LEU A 300 -0.76 4.15 -6.46
N THR A 301 -1.25 3.76 -5.29
CA THR A 301 -2.32 2.78 -5.15
C THR A 301 -3.73 3.38 -5.23
N MET A 302 -3.90 4.59 -5.79
CA MET A 302 -5.22 5.23 -5.88
C MET A 302 -6.23 4.44 -6.73
N PRO A 303 -5.86 3.85 -7.88
CA PRO A 303 -6.77 3.00 -8.65
C PRO A 303 -7.31 1.81 -7.84
N PHE A 304 -6.45 1.17 -7.03
CA PHE A 304 -6.85 0.15 -6.07
C PHE A 304 -7.89 0.66 -5.08
N VAL A 305 -7.62 1.80 -4.43
CA VAL A 305 -8.52 2.39 -3.43
C VAL A 305 -9.87 2.71 -4.04
N LEU A 306 -9.89 3.39 -5.18
CA LEU A 306 -11.13 3.76 -5.87
C LEU A 306 -11.94 2.53 -6.26
N SER A 307 -11.32 1.55 -6.92
CA SER A 307 -12.01 0.32 -7.33
C SER A 307 -12.61 -0.42 -6.13
N THR A 308 -11.80 -0.63 -5.09
CA THR A 308 -12.21 -1.36 -3.89
C THR A 308 -13.34 -0.64 -3.16
N LEU A 309 -13.25 0.67 -2.95
CA LEU A 309 -14.29 1.42 -2.25
C LEU A 309 -15.60 1.49 -3.05
N ILE A 310 -15.54 1.57 -4.39
CA ILE A 310 -16.73 1.51 -5.25
C ILE A 310 -17.44 0.17 -5.06
N ILE A 311 -16.71 -0.95 -5.14
CA ILE A 311 -17.31 -2.28 -5.01
C ILE A 311 -17.84 -2.50 -3.58
N LEU A 312 -17.03 -2.24 -2.54
CA LEU A 312 -17.44 -2.44 -1.15
C LEU A 312 -18.59 -1.51 -0.73
N GLY A 313 -18.59 -0.28 -1.23
CA GLY A 313 -19.68 0.68 -1.01
C GLY A 313 -20.97 0.21 -1.70
N ALA A 314 -20.88 -0.18 -2.98
CA ALA A 314 -22.04 -0.67 -3.73
C ALA A 314 -22.66 -1.93 -3.10
N ARG A 315 -21.84 -2.83 -2.53
CA ARG A 315 -22.31 -4.04 -1.84
C ARG A 315 -23.23 -3.78 -0.65
N LYS A 316 -23.14 -2.61 -0.02
CA LYS A 316 -24.08 -2.21 1.05
C LYS A 316 -25.51 -2.05 0.56
N VAL A 317 -25.68 -1.75 -0.73
CA VAL A 317 -26.99 -1.62 -1.40
C VAL A 317 -27.29 -2.86 -2.26
N LEU A 318 -26.24 -3.51 -2.80
CA LEU A 318 -26.31 -4.67 -3.67
C LEU A 318 -25.57 -5.87 -3.04
N PRO A 319 -26.12 -6.57 -2.03
CA PRO A 319 -25.38 -7.58 -1.25
C PRO A 319 -24.85 -8.80 -2.02
N ARG A 320 -25.31 -8.99 -3.27
CA ARG A 320 -24.88 -10.07 -4.18
C ARG A 320 -23.79 -9.64 -5.17
N LEU A 321 -23.49 -8.34 -5.22
CA LEU A 321 -22.25 -7.83 -5.81
C LEU A 321 -21.08 -8.19 -4.90
#